data_AF-N1RVG8-F1
#
_entry.id   AF-N1RVG8-F1
#
_cell.length_a   1.000
_cell.length_b   1.000
_cell.length_c   1.000
_cell.angle_alpha   90.00
_cell.angle_beta   90.00
_cell.angle_gamma   90.00
#
_symmetry.space_group_name_H-M   'P 1'
#
loop_
_entity.id
_entity.type
_entity.pdbx_description
1 polymer ?
#
loop_
_entity_poly.entity_id
_entity_poly.type
_entity_poly.pdbx_seq_one_letter_code
_entity_poly.pdbx_strand_id
1 'polypeptide(L)'
;MDSLVLGSQSPFVELFSLFVFCRAIAGSETPALLARAESLCEQLMYSWKPLCGLSSVKDDMANTTHGLSFVNHPKNVLAETYLELSLKACTNQVNPLSRKGRWNQKEILAYLNKEKALREILSGLMLMTCGGQPCIPDLLNIRVCNHRTSERSLYVYNGYMIYVTRSHKAKRSINREFVVARFLPSQVGHLMYTHIVYIRPFVDMLAREQLLRINGCSPFSFRSRSESDSPSWSTERLSNTVRRFTQEVWDKELLILIIGRSNIPDKDARR
;
A
#
# COMPACT_ATOMS: atom_id res chain seq x y z
N MET A 1 -28.61 20.12 31.99
CA MET A 1 -27.72 19.08 32.54
C MET A 1 -28.57 17.83 32.50
N ASP A 2 -28.40 16.92 31.56
CA ASP A 2 -27.20 16.07 31.45
C ASP A 2 -26.82 15.77 29.99
N SER A 3 -25.57 16.10 29.66
CA SER A 3 -24.88 15.61 28.48
C SER A 3 -24.47 14.16 28.74
N LEU A 4 -25.19 13.21 28.14
CA LEU A 4 -24.78 11.81 28.13
C LEU A 4 -23.53 11.69 27.24
N VAL A 5 -22.37 11.56 27.88
CA VAL A 5 -21.10 11.24 27.23
C VAL A 5 -21.25 9.86 26.58
N LEU A 6 -21.38 9.84 25.26
CA LEU A 6 -21.30 8.63 24.44
C LEU A 6 -19.90 8.03 24.65
N GLY A 7 -19.85 6.94 25.41
CA GLY A 7 -18.65 6.19 25.71
C GLY A 7 -17.89 5.83 24.44
N SER A 8 -16.57 6.07 24.46
CA SER A 8 -15.63 5.61 23.45
C SER A 8 -15.85 4.11 23.18
N GLN A 9 -16.30 3.77 21.98
CA GLN A 9 -16.38 2.37 21.57
C GLN A 9 -14.99 1.74 21.63
N SER A 10 -14.90 0.51 22.15
CA SER A 10 -13.64 -0.23 22.23
C SER A 10 -13.05 -0.41 20.83
N PRO A 11 -11.73 -0.18 20.63
CA PRO A 11 -11.09 -0.33 19.32
C PRO A 11 -11.26 -1.75 18.73
N PHE A 12 -11.56 -2.75 19.55
CA PHE A 12 -11.87 -4.11 19.08
C PHE A 12 -13.22 -4.23 18.36
N VAL A 13 -14.24 -3.49 18.79
CA VAL A 13 -15.57 -3.48 18.15
C VAL A 13 -15.50 -2.74 16.82
N GLU A 14 -14.77 -1.63 16.77
CA GLU A 14 -14.54 -0.88 15.53
C GLU A 14 -13.74 -1.70 14.52
N LEU A 15 -12.73 -2.46 14.99
CA LEU A 15 -11.98 -3.41 14.16
C LEU A 15 -12.87 -4.52 13.61
N PHE A 16 -13.71 -5.16 14.45
CA PHE A 16 -14.60 -6.24 14.02
C PHE A 16 -15.66 -5.76 13.01
N SER A 17 -16.21 -4.58 13.22
CA SER A 17 -17.09 -3.92 12.25
C SER A 17 -16.36 -3.66 10.93
N LEU A 18 -15.12 -3.18 10.97
CA LEU A 18 -14.29 -3.01 9.78
C LEU A 18 -13.98 -4.35 9.08
N PHE A 19 -13.81 -5.44 9.82
CA PHE A 19 -13.61 -6.80 9.28
C PHE A 19 -14.82 -7.31 8.50
N VAL A 20 -16.01 -7.26 9.11
CA VAL A 20 -17.24 -7.70 8.44
C VAL A 20 -17.55 -6.79 7.25
N PHE A 21 -17.31 -5.50 7.41
CA PHE A 21 -17.59 -4.50 6.39
C PHE A 21 -16.64 -4.59 5.19
N CYS A 22 -15.32 -4.74 5.39
CA CYS A 22 -14.36 -4.92 4.29
C CYS A 22 -14.70 -6.10 3.35
N ARG A 23 -15.27 -7.19 3.89
CA ARG A 23 -15.75 -8.32 3.05
C ARG A 23 -16.98 -7.96 2.22
N ALA A 24 -17.87 -7.10 2.72
CA ALA A 24 -19.05 -6.66 2.00
C ALA A 24 -18.70 -5.72 0.83
N ILE A 25 -17.70 -4.85 1.01
CA ILE A 25 -17.25 -3.87 -0.01
C ILE A 25 -16.17 -4.39 -0.96
N ALA A 26 -15.52 -5.53 -0.66
CA ALA A 26 -14.53 -6.14 -1.55
C ALA A 26 -15.08 -6.43 -2.97
N GLY A 27 -16.39 -6.58 -3.14
CA GLY A 27 -17.02 -6.76 -4.45
C GLY A 27 -17.24 -5.48 -5.24
N SER A 28 -17.63 -4.37 -4.59
CA SER A 28 -18.02 -3.11 -5.27
C SER A 28 -16.89 -2.08 -5.36
N GLU A 29 -16.01 -1.99 -4.36
CA GLU A 29 -15.01 -0.92 -4.25
C GLU A 29 -13.64 -1.29 -4.84
N THR A 30 -13.32 -2.58 -4.87
CA THR A 30 -12.02 -3.09 -5.33
C THR A 30 -11.65 -2.62 -6.75
N PRO A 31 -12.54 -2.64 -7.76
CA PRO A 31 -12.19 -2.19 -9.11
C PRO A 31 -11.83 -0.71 -9.17
N ALA A 32 -12.55 0.14 -8.45
CA ALA A 32 -12.30 1.59 -8.42
C ALA A 32 -10.96 1.92 -7.74
N LEU A 33 -10.67 1.25 -6.63
CA LEU A 33 -9.39 1.39 -5.93
C LEU A 33 -8.22 0.85 -6.75
N LEU A 34 -8.42 -0.26 -7.45
CA LEU A 34 -7.41 -0.81 -8.35
C LEU A 34 -7.08 0.18 -9.48
N ALA A 35 -8.08 0.72 -10.16
CA ALA A 35 -7.88 1.72 -11.22
C ALA A 35 -7.16 2.99 -10.71
N ARG A 36 -7.49 3.45 -9.49
CA ARG A 36 -6.81 4.58 -8.86
C ARG A 36 -5.34 4.26 -8.53
N ALA A 37 -5.05 3.05 -8.05
CA ALA A 37 -3.69 2.61 -7.80
C ALA A 37 -2.87 2.50 -9.10
N GLU A 38 -3.45 1.95 -10.15
CA GLU A 38 -2.84 1.87 -11.48
C GLU A 38 -2.52 3.26 -12.04
N SER A 39 -3.46 4.20 -11.95
CA SER A 39 -3.24 5.58 -12.39
C SER A 39 -2.12 6.28 -11.59
N LEU A 40 -2.09 6.11 -10.26
CA LEU A 40 -1.00 6.66 -9.44
C LEU A 40 0.33 6.01 -9.77
N CYS A 41 0.35 4.69 -9.99
CA CYS A 41 1.55 3.95 -10.35
C CYS A 41 2.09 4.42 -11.71
N GLU A 42 1.22 4.58 -12.72
CA GLU A 42 1.60 5.10 -14.03
C GLU A 42 2.17 6.53 -13.94
N GLN A 43 1.56 7.40 -13.13
CA GLN A 43 2.09 8.74 -12.88
C GLN A 43 3.44 8.74 -12.16
N LEU A 44 3.59 7.90 -11.12
CA LEU A 44 4.85 7.76 -10.37
C LEU A 44 5.96 7.16 -11.23
N MET A 45 5.61 6.31 -12.18
CA MET A 45 6.54 5.71 -13.13
C MET A 45 6.80 6.59 -14.37
N TYR A 46 6.24 7.80 -14.47
CA TYR A 46 6.34 8.65 -15.67
C TYR A 46 5.92 7.91 -16.95
N SER A 47 4.83 7.15 -16.87
CA SER A 47 4.31 6.28 -17.94
C SER A 47 5.27 5.21 -18.44
N TRP A 48 6.38 4.99 -17.74
CA TRP A 48 7.32 3.93 -18.05
C TRP A 48 6.82 2.57 -17.55
N LYS A 49 6.83 1.59 -18.44
CA LYS A 49 6.39 0.22 -18.17
C LYS A 49 7.57 -0.72 -18.42
N PRO A 50 8.42 -1.01 -17.42
CA PRO A 50 9.44 -2.03 -17.55
C PRO A 50 8.80 -3.41 -17.74
N LEU A 51 9.49 -4.30 -18.45
CA LEU A 51 9.06 -5.69 -18.59
C LEU A 51 9.07 -6.34 -17.20
N CYS A 52 7.89 -6.52 -16.61
CA CYS A 52 7.70 -7.10 -15.29
C CYS A 52 7.34 -8.59 -15.42
N GLY A 53 8.32 -9.47 -15.24
CA GLY A 53 8.10 -10.92 -15.20
C GLY A 53 8.27 -11.45 -13.79
N LEU A 54 7.24 -11.38 -12.94
CA LEU A 54 7.28 -11.95 -11.58
C LEU A 54 7.70 -13.43 -11.60
N SER A 55 7.39 -14.17 -12.67
CA SER A 55 7.80 -15.56 -12.88
C SER A 55 9.33 -15.76 -12.97
N SER A 56 10.07 -14.73 -13.40
CA SER A 56 11.53 -14.78 -13.52
C SER A 56 12.26 -14.37 -12.24
N VAL A 57 11.58 -13.64 -11.34
CA VAL A 57 12.15 -13.13 -10.09
C VAL A 57 12.50 -14.31 -9.18
N LYS A 58 13.75 -14.34 -8.71
CA LYS A 58 14.21 -15.33 -7.74
C LYS A 58 14.04 -14.81 -6.33
N ASP A 59 13.50 -15.64 -5.46
CA ASP A 59 13.40 -15.32 -4.04
C ASP A 59 13.67 -16.57 -3.22
N ASP A 60 14.13 -16.37 -1.99
CA ASP A 60 14.42 -17.42 -1.03
C ASP A 60 13.77 -17.09 0.30
N MET A 61 12.66 -17.78 0.59
CA MET A 61 11.89 -17.61 1.83
C MET A 61 12.59 -18.21 3.05
N ALA A 62 13.55 -19.12 2.87
CA ALA A 62 14.30 -19.73 3.97
C ALA A 62 15.50 -18.89 4.39
N ASN A 63 15.93 -17.95 3.55
CA ASN A 63 17.08 -17.12 3.83
C ASN A 63 16.72 -15.95 4.77
N THR A 64 17.36 -15.95 5.93
CA THR A 64 17.18 -14.97 7.03
C THR A 64 18.33 -13.95 7.12
N THR A 65 19.26 -13.93 6.16
CA THR A 65 20.39 -12.99 6.13
C THR A 65 19.88 -11.55 6.20
N HIS A 66 20.49 -10.76 7.09
CA HIS A 66 20.15 -9.35 7.28
C HIS A 66 20.23 -8.56 5.97
N GLY A 67 19.21 -7.75 5.71
CA GLY A 67 19.10 -6.91 4.52
C GLY A 67 18.50 -7.62 3.32
N LEU A 68 18.44 -8.95 3.27
CA LEU A 68 17.95 -9.67 2.09
C LEU A 68 16.46 -9.38 1.80
N SER A 69 16.14 -9.16 0.53
CA SER A 69 14.84 -9.25 -0.11
C SER A 69 15.03 -9.73 -1.56
N PHE A 70 13.95 -10.01 -2.29
CA PHE A 70 14.07 -10.30 -3.72
C PHE A 70 14.69 -9.13 -4.53
N VAL A 71 14.63 -7.89 -4.04
CA VAL A 71 15.19 -6.72 -4.75
C VAL A 71 16.71 -6.78 -4.81
N ASN A 72 17.36 -7.22 -3.72
CA ASN A 72 18.82 -7.32 -3.62
C ASN A 72 19.32 -8.77 -3.68
N HIS A 73 18.44 -9.70 -4.05
CA HIS A 73 18.84 -11.07 -4.31
C HIS A 73 19.85 -11.09 -5.48
N PRO A 74 21.01 -11.76 -5.35
CA PRO A 74 22.11 -11.63 -6.32
C PRO A 74 21.78 -12.12 -7.72
N LYS A 75 20.79 -13.01 -7.86
CA LYS A 75 20.29 -13.48 -9.16
C LYS A 75 19.28 -12.53 -9.83
N ASN A 76 18.88 -11.48 -9.12
CA ASN A 76 17.95 -10.47 -9.63
C ASN A 76 18.72 -9.17 -9.87
N VAL A 77 18.65 -8.64 -11.09
CA VAL A 77 19.27 -7.36 -11.45
C VAL A 77 18.29 -6.22 -11.15
N LEU A 78 17.86 -6.09 -9.89
CA LEU A 78 16.77 -5.18 -9.48
C LEU A 78 17.21 -4.05 -8.53
N ALA A 79 18.35 -4.17 -7.87
CA ALA A 79 18.77 -3.23 -6.82
C ALA A 79 18.93 -1.78 -7.33
N GLU A 80 19.34 -1.61 -8.58
CA GLU A 80 19.64 -0.30 -9.19
C GLU A 80 18.64 0.10 -10.28
N THR A 81 17.63 -0.72 -10.59
CA THR A 81 16.69 -0.44 -11.68
C THR A 81 15.83 0.80 -11.43
N TYR A 82 15.71 1.24 -10.17
CA TYR A 82 15.06 2.51 -9.83
C TYR A 82 15.84 3.73 -10.35
N LEU A 83 17.13 3.61 -10.71
CA LEU A 83 17.91 4.71 -11.27
C LEU A 83 17.37 5.13 -12.64
N GLU A 84 16.84 4.19 -13.43
CA GLU A 84 16.15 4.52 -14.68
C GLU A 84 14.89 5.36 -14.44
N LEU A 85 14.15 5.06 -13.36
CA LEU A 85 13.02 5.90 -12.93
C LEU A 85 13.50 7.30 -12.52
N SER A 86 14.62 7.39 -11.78
CA SER A 86 15.19 8.68 -11.37
C SER A 86 15.59 9.54 -12.59
N LEU A 87 16.17 8.91 -13.62
CA LEU A 87 16.55 9.60 -14.86
C LEU A 87 15.32 10.15 -15.56
N LYS A 88 14.27 9.34 -15.71
CA LYS A 88 12.98 9.77 -16.30
C LYS A 88 12.34 10.90 -15.53
N ALA A 89 12.39 10.85 -14.20
CA ALA A 89 11.85 11.89 -13.34
C ALA A 89 12.60 13.24 -13.53
N CYS A 90 13.91 13.18 -13.74
CA CYS A 90 14.75 14.35 -14.00
C CYS A 90 14.62 14.89 -15.42
N THR A 91 14.39 14.03 -16.42
CA THR A 91 14.27 14.43 -17.84
C THR A 91 12.83 14.67 -18.29
N ASN A 92 11.86 14.60 -17.38
CA ASN A 92 10.44 14.82 -17.71
C ASN A 92 10.22 16.24 -18.26
N GLN A 93 9.56 16.35 -19.42
CA GLN A 93 9.39 17.62 -20.11
C GLN A 93 8.41 18.57 -19.40
N VAL A 94 7.36 18.01 -18.79
CA VAL A 94 6.29 18.82 -18.18
C VAL A 94 6.73 19.32 -16.80
N ASN A 95 7.09 18.39 -15.92
CA ASN A 95 7.40 18.65 -14.51
C ASN A 95 8.63 17.84 -14.08
N PRO A 96 9.85 18.30 -14.39
CA PRO A 96 11.08 17.61 -14.00
C PRO A 96 11.37 17.80 -12.50
N LEU A 97 11.83 16.74 -11.84
CA LEU A 97 12.20 16.76 -10.42
C LEU A 97 13.50 17.51 -10.16
N SER A 98 14.35 17.67 -11.16
CA SER A 98 15.59 18.44 -11.09
C SER A 98 15.70 19.37 -12.29
N ARG A 99 16.12 20.61 -12.07
CA ARG A 99 16.41 21.59 -13.13
C ARG A 99 17.81 22.14 -12.92
N LYS A 100 18.67 22.02 -13.94
CA LYS A 100 20.07 22.53 -13.90
C LYS A 100 20.84 22.06 -12.67
N GLY A 101 20.69 20.78 -12.29
CA GLY A 101 21.37 20.18 -11.15
C GLY A 101 20.80 20.56 -9.78
N ARG A 102 19.64 21.24 -9.72
CA ARG A 102 18.96 21.60 -8.47
C ARG A 102 17.62 20.89 -8.36
N TRP A 103 17.38 20.29 -7.21
CA TRP A 103 16.11 19.66 -6.86
C TRP A 103 14.97 20.67 -6.82
N ASN A 104 13.87 20.33 -7.50
CA ASN A 104 12.62 21.09 -7.44
C ASN A 104 11.76 20.57 -6.27
N GLN A 105 11.83 21.26 -5.13
CA GLN A 105 11.17 20.85 -3.90
C GLN A 105 9.65 20.68 -4.04
N LYS A 106 9.00 21.51 -4.87
CA LYS A 106 7.57 21.41 -5.12
C LYS A 106 7.21 20.10 -5.83
N GLU A 107 7.98 19.73 -6.85
CA GLU A 107 7.74 18.50 -7.61
C GLU A 107 8.09 17.26 -6.80
N ILE A 108 9.13 17.32 -5.97
CA ILE A 108 9.45 16.23 -5.05
C ILE A 108 8.31 16.05 -4.03
N LEU A 109 7.82 17.12 -3.42
CA LEU A 109 6.69 17.03 -2.48
C LEU A 109 5.44 16.46 -3.17
N ALA A 110 5.16 16.88 -4.41
CA ALA A 110 4.07 16.33 -5.20
C ALA A 110 4.25 14.82 -5.49
N TYR A 111 5.47 14.39 -5.80
CA TYR A 111 5.82 12.98 -5.99
C TYR A 111 5.62 12.17 -4.70
N LEU A 112 6.13 12.65 -3.56
CA LEU A 112 5.98 12.01 -2.26
C LEU A 112 4.51 11.90 -1.83
N ASN A 113 3.69 12.91 -2.13
CA ASN A 113 2.25 12.87 -1.86
C ASN A 113 1.53 11.80 -2.69
N LYS A 114 1.91 11.64 -3.97
CA LYS A 114 1.39 10.57 -4.83
C LYS A 114 1.80 9.18 -4.31
N GLU A 115 3.05 9.02 -3.87
CA GLU A 115 3.52 7.76 -3.29
C GLU A 115 2.77 7.42 -1.98
N LYS A 116 2.54 8.42 -1.12
CA LYS A 116 1.76 8.25 0.11
C LYS A 116 0.34 7.79 -0.21
N ALA A 117 -0.31 8.41 -1.21
CA ALA A 117 -1.64 8.01 -1.67
C ALA A 117 -1.65 6.59 -2.24
N LEU A 118 -0.63 6.21 -3.03
CA LEU A 118 -0.49 4.85 -3.55
C LEU A 118 -0.38 3.83 -2.41
N ARG A 119 0.43 4.09 -1.39
CA ARG A 119 0.56 3.19 -0.23
C ARG A 119 -0.73 3.04 0.56
N GLU A 120 -1.50 4.12 0.70
CA GLU A 120 -2.82 4.07 1.36
C GLU A 120 -3.77 3.15 0.59
N ILE A 121 -3.82 3.26 -0.74
CA ILE A 121 -4.65 2.38 -1.56
C ILE A 121 -4.13 0.94 -1.54
N LEU A 122 -2.82 0.72 -1.63
CA LEU A 122 -2.22 -0.61 -1.52
C LEU A 122 -2.55 -1.28 -0.19
N SER A 123 -2.54 -0.55 0.93
CA SER A 123 -2.97 -1.11 2.22
C SER A 123 -4.44 -1.54 2.22
N GLY A 124 -5.32 -0.78 1.56
CA GLY A 124 -6.73 -1.13 1.40
C GLY A 124 -6.90 -2.36 0.52
N LEU A 125 -6.27 -2.38 -0.67
CA LEU A 125 -6.30 -3.52 -1.58
C LEU A 125 -5.80 -4.79 -0.89
N MET A 126 -4.65 -4.72 -0.19
CA MET A 126 -4.12 -5.86 0.54
C MET A 126 -5.04 -6.36 1.67
N LEU A 127 -5.80 -5.46 2.29
CA LEU A 127 -6.80 -5.81 3.31
C LEU A 127 -8.02 -6.52 2.70
N MET A 128 -8.50 -6.06 1.53
CA MET A 128 -9.76 -6.52 0.93
C MET A 128 -9.61 -7.74 0.00
N THR A 129 -8.48 -7.84 -0.72
CA THR A 129 -8.37 -8.76 -1.86
C THR A 129 -7.52 -10.01 -1.59
N CYS A 130 -6.86 -10.07 -0.44
CA CYS A 130 -5.98 -11.18 -0.10
C CYS A 130 -6.78 -12.30 0.58
N GLY A 131 -6.50 -13.56 0.22
CA GLY A 131 -7.20 -14.71 0.78
C GLY A 131 -7.19 -14.71 2.32
N GLY A 132 -8.37 -14.55 2.92
CA GLY A 132 -8.55 -14.38 4.37
C GLY A 132 -8.01 -13.03 4.89
N GLN A 133 -8.87 -12.23 5.50
CA GLN A 133 -8.51 -10.86 5.91
C GLN A 133 -7.39 -10.88 6.98
N PRO A 134 -6.26 -10.16 6.76
CA PRO A 134 -5.19 -10.09 7.74
C PRO A 134 -5.61 -9.32 8.99
N CYS A 135 -5.03 -9.69 10.13
CA CYS A 135 -5.09 -8.85 11.32
C CYS A 135 -4.41 -7.51 11.01
N ILE A 136 -5.08 -6.38 11.23
CA ILE A 136 -4.57 -5.05 10.83
C ILE A 136 -3.16 -4.75 11.36
N PRO A 137 -2.84 -5.00 12.66
CA PRO A 137 -1.48 -4.84 13.16
C PRO A 137 -0.44 -5.66 12.38
N ASP A 138 -0.79 -6.89 11.98
CA ASP A 138 0.13 -7.76 11.25
C ASP A 138 0.34 -7.26 9.81
N LEU A 139 -0.70 -6.72 9.16
CA LEU A 139 -0.62 -6.09 7.84
C LEU A 139 0.25 -4.83 7.86
N LEU A 140 0.07 -3.96 8.86
CA LEU A 140 0.83 -2.70 8.95
C LEU A 140 2.31 -2.93 9.28
N ASN A 141 2.64 -4.03 9.95
CA ASN A 141 4.01 -4.43 10.28
C ASN A 141 4.74 -5.18 9.15
N ILE A 142 4.19 -5.23 7.93
CA ILE A 142 4.85 -5.85 6.78
C ILE A 142 6.22 -5.20 6.52
N ARG A 143 7.27 -6.03 6.52
CA ARG A 143 8.66 -5.63 6.23
C ARG A 143 9.07 -5.97 4.81
N VAL A 144 9.87 -5.10 4.21
CA VAL A 144 10.39 -5.24 2.84
C VAL A 144 11.65 -6.10 2.79
N CYS A 145 12.51 -6.00 3.81
CA CYS A 145 13.78 -6.73 3.89
C CYS A 145 13.96 -7.37 5.27
N ASN A 146 14.82 -8.40 5.31
CA ASN A 146 15.16 -9.08 6.54
C ASN A 146 15.86 -8.12 7.51
N HIS A 147 15.40 -8.13 8.75
CA HIS A 147 16.05 -7.47 9.88
C HIS A 147 16.85 -8.48 10.70
N ARG A 148 17.76 -8.00 11.57
CA ARG A 148 18.61 -8.86 12.41
C ARG A 148 17.81 -9.78 13.35
N THR A 149 16.60 -9.36 13.70
CA THR A 149 15.74 -9.98 14.72
C THR A 149 14.38 -10.42 14.18
N SER A 150 14.09 -10.13 12.91
CA SER A 150 12.82 -10.50 12.28
C SER A 150 12.98 -10.60 10.77
N GLU A 151 12.35 -11.60 10.19
CA GLU A 151 12.36 -11.79 8.74
C GLU A 151 11.46 -10.78 8.03
N ARG A 152 11.67 -10.63 6.72
CA ARG A 152 10.77 -9.85 5.87
C ARG A 152 9.38 -10.49 5.80
N SER A 153 8.43 -9.71 5.32
CA SER A 153 7.06 -10.17 5.14
C SER A 153 6.68 -10.30 3.67
N LEU A 154 7.38 -9.65 2.74
CA LEU A 154 7.08 -9.69 1.30
C LEU A 154 8.02 -10.64 0.56
N TYR A 155 7.44 -11.48 -0.31
CA TYR A 155 8.16 -12.47 -1.09
C TYR A 155 7.59 -12.61 -2.50
N VAL A 156 8.38 -13.17 -3.41
CA VAL A 156 7.90 -13.68 -4.69
C VAL A 156 7.96 -15.21 -4.69
N TYR A 157 6.83 -15.86 -4.96
CA TYR A 157 6.70 -17.31 -4.96
C TYR A 157 5.94 -17.78 -6.20
N ASN A 158 6.59 -18.60 -7.04
CA ASN A 158 6.02 -19.14 -8.29
C ASN A 158 5.34 -18.08 -9.18
N GLY A 159 5.95 -16.90 -9.32
CA GLY A 159 5.41 -15.81 -10.13
C GLY A 159 4.29 -15.00 -9.46
N TYR A 160 3.95 -15.30 -8.21
CA TYR A 160 3.03 -14.50 -7.41
C TYR A 160 3.79 -13.68 -6.39
N MET A 161 3.37 -12.44 -6.18
CA MET A 161 3.78 -11.71 -5.00
C MET A 161 2.91 -12.16 -3.81
N ILE A 162 3.57 -12.50 -2.71
CA ILE A 162 2.91 -12.96 -1.50
C ILE A 162 3.39 -12.12 -0.31
N TYR A 163 2.61 -12.14 0.76
CA TYR A 163 3.12 -11.73 2.06
C TYR A 163 2.82 -12.74 3.15
N VAL A 164 3.76 -12.86 4.08
CA VAL A 164 3.70 -13.77 5.22
C VAL A 164 3.62 -12.94 6.50
N THR A 165 2.53 -13.13 7.25
CA THR A 165 2.34 -12.53 8.57
C THR A 165 2.54 -13.58 9.65
N ARG A 166 3.19 -13.19 10.75
CA ARG A 166 3.40 -14.03 11.93
C ARG A 166 2.68 -13.41 13.12
N SER A 167 1.70 -14.10 13.69
CA SER A 167 0.99 -13.61 14.86
C SER A 167 1.65 -14.09 16.15
N HIS A 168 2.31 -13.17 16.86
CA HIS A 168 2.89 -13.45 18.17
C HIS A 168 1.84 -13.52 19.30
N LYS A 169 0.58 -13.13 19.07
CA LYS A 169 -0.49 -13.23 20.08
C LYS A 169 -0.78 -14.69 20.46
N ALA A 170 -0.69 -15.61 19.50
CA ALA A 170 -0.83 -17.05 19.78
C ALA A 170 0.38 -17.69 20.46
N LYS A 171 1.54 -17.02 20.42
CA LYS A 171 2.72 -17.46 21.18
C LYS A 171 2.49 -17.32 22.68
N ARG A 172 1.77 -16.28 23.12
CA ARG A 172 1.44 -16.07 24.54
C ARG A 172 0.34 -16.99 25.07
N SER A 173 -0.57 -17.45 24.21
CA SER A 173 -1.71 -18.29 24.63
C SER A 173 -1.53 -19.79 24.34
N ILE A 174 -0.81 -20.18 23.28
CA ILE A 174 -0.71 -21.59 22.81
C ILE A 174 0.76 -21.99 22.55
N ASN A 175 1.73 -21.12 22.83
CA ASN A 175 3.17 -21.33 22.55
C ASN A 175 3.47 -21.74 21.09
N ARG A 176 2.64 -21.30 20.13
CA ARG A 176 2.83 -21.50 18.69
C ARG A 176 2.67 -20.18 17.94
N GLU A 177 3.54 -19.92 16.98
CA GLU A 177 3.40 -18.79 16.06
C GLU A 177 2.48 -19.19 14.91
N PHE A 178 1.36 -18.48 14.72
CA PHE A 178 0.55 -18.67 13.52
C PHE A 178 1.18 -17.92 12.36
N VAL A 179 1.64 -18.68 11.38
CA VAL A 179 2.21 -18.17 10.13
C VAL A 179 1.15 -18.29 9.05
N VAL A 180 0.81 -17.17 8.40
CA VAL A 180 -0.17 -17.14 7.32
C VAL A 180 0.45 -16.48 6.11
N ALA A 181 0.59 -17.25 5.03
CA ALA A 181 0.96 -16.74 3.71
C ALA A 181 -0.30 -16.33 2.96
N ARG A 182 -0.29 -15.15 2.33
CA ARG A 182 -1.39 -14.63 1.53
C ARG A 182 -0.89 -14.23 0.16
N PHE A 183 -1.58 -14.73 -0.87
CA PHE A 183 -1.32 -14.39 -2.26
C PHE A 183 -2.02 -13.09 -2.62
N LEU A 184 -1.28 -12.19 -3.26
CA LEU A 184 -1.84 -10.99 -3.85
C LEU A 184 -2.46 -11.38 -5.20
N PRO A 185 -3.67 -10.88 -5.52
CA PRO A 185 -4.18 -10.96 -6.89
C PRO A 185 -3.17 -10.39 -7.87
N SER A 186 -3.12 -10.91 -9.09
CA SER A 186 -2.10 -10.58 -10.08
C SER A 186 -1.89 -9.07 -10.23
N GLN A 187 -2.94 -8.28 -10.45
CA GLN A 187 -2.82 -6.83 -10.61
C GLN A 187 -2.24 -6.14 -9.36
N VAL A 188 -2.72 -6.51 -8.16
CA VAL A 188 -2.23 -5.96 -6.89
C VAL A 188 -0.77 -6.36 -6.65
N GLY A 189 -0.41 -7.59 -7.01
CA GLY A 189 0.97 -8.09 -6.94
C GLY A 189 1.93 -7.28 -7.83
N HIS A 190 1.53 -6.95 -9.06
CA HIS A 190 2.33 -6.11 -9.95
C HIS A 190 2.46 -4.66 -9.45
N LEU A 191 1.40 -4.09 -8.89
CA LEU A 191 1.45 -2.76 -8.28
C LEU A 191 2.39 -2.74 -7.08
N MET A 192 2.30 -3.76 -6.22
CA MET A 192 3.17 -3.89 -5.05
C MET A 192 4.63 -4.14 -5.45
N TYR A 193 4.86 -4.97 -6.47
CA TYR A 193 6.18 -5.19 -7.06
C TYR A 193 6.78 -3.89 -7.56
N THR A 194 6.03 -3.13 -8.35
CA THR A 194 6.46 -1.84 -8.91
C THR A 194 6.77 -0.84 -7.80
N HIS A 195 5.94 -0.82 -6.76
CA HIS A 195 6.18 0.00 -5.58
C HIS A 195 7.51 -0.35 -4.90
N ILE A 196 7.78 -1.63 -4.67
CA ILE A 196 8.96 -2.08 -3.92
C ILE A 196 10.26 -1.99 -4.74
N VAL A 197 10.22 -2.25 -6.05
CA VAL A 197 11.41 -2.29 -6.91
C VAL A 197 11.82 -0.92 -7.43
N TYR A 198 10.86 -0.07 -7.80
CA TYR A 198 11.15 1.20 -8.46
C TYR A 198 10.81 2.40 -7.60
N ILE A 199 9.56 2.50 -7.14
CA ILE A 199 9.05 3.72 -6.50
C ILE A 199 9.70 3.93 -5.13
N ARG A 200 9.70 2.91 -4.27
CA ARG A 200 10.22 3.00 -2.91
C ARG A 200 11.73 3.29 -2.88
N PRO A 201 12.60 2.57 -3.63
CA PRO A 201 14.04 2.88 -3.62
C PRO A 201 14.32 4.29 -4.14
N PHE A 202 13.54 4.77 -5.10
CA PHE A 202 13.62 6.15 -5.56
C PHE A 202 13.19 7.15 -4.48
N VAL A 203 12.09 6.90 -3.75
CA VAL A 203 11.71 7.71 -2.58
C VAL A 203 12.78 7.69 -1.49
N ASP A 204 13.40 6.54 -1.24
CA ASP A 204 14.49 6.39 -0.27
C ASP A 204 15.71 7.20 -0.69
N MET A 205 16.03 7.24 -1.99
CA MET A 205 17.08 8.10 -2.55
C MET A 205 16.75 9.58 -2.34
N LEU A 206 15.53 10.02 -2.70
CA LEU A 206 15.10 11.41 -2.48
C LEU A 206 15.17 11.81 -1.01
N ALA A 207 14.80 10.90 -0.09
CA ALA A 207 14.90 11.15 1.34
C ALA A 207 16.36 11.33 1.78
N ARG A 208 17.31 10.53 1.27
CA ARG A 208 18.74 10.67 1.57
C ARG A 208 19.32 11.98 1.09
N GLU A 209 18.86 12.46 -0.07
CA GLU A 209 19.28 13.74 -0.64
C GLU A 209 18.73 14.95 0.13
N GLN A 210 17.53 14.84 0.71
CA GLN A 210 16.86 15.96 1.39
C GLN A 210 17.13 16.01 2.90
N LEU A 211 17.26 14.85 3.55
CA LEU A 211 17.42 14.75 5.00
C LEU A 211 18.90 14.56 5.31
N LEU A 212 19.50 15.59 5.91
CA LEU A 212 20.86 15.50 6.40
C LEU A 212 20.96 14.38 7.45
N ARG A 213 21.91 13.45 7.27
CA ARG A 213 22.30 12.42 8.24
C ARG A 213 21.31 11.27 8.48
N ILE A 214 20.56 10.82 7.47
CA ILE A 214 19.82 9.56 7.60
C ILE A 214 20.75 8.35 7.35
N ASN A 215 20.83 7.44 8.32
CA ASN A 215 21.68 6.23 8.25
C ASN A 215 20.98 5.03 7.59
N GLY A 216 19.78 5.22 7.07
CA GLY A 216 18.96 4.18 6.46
C GLY A 216 17.49 4.59 6.39
N CYS A 217 16.69 3.71 5.80
CA CYS A 217 15.25 3.91 5.68
C CYS A 217 14.48 2.85 6.47
N SER A 218 13.30 3.21 6.98
CA SER A 218 12.47 2.27 7.76
C SER A 218 12.23 0.97 6.96
N PRO A 219 12.28 -0.21 7.60
CA PRO A 219 12.07 -1.49 6.92
C PRO A 219 10.60 -1.77 6.61
N PHE A 220 9.67 -1.00 7.18
CA PHE A 220 8.23 -1.20 6.99
C PHE A 220 7.76 -0.69 5.64
N SER A 221 6.91 -1.48 4.97
CA SER A 221 6.24 -1.05 3.75
C SER A 221 5.32 0.14 4.04
N PHE A 222 4.49 0.01 5.08
CA PHE A 222 3.57 1.05 5.55
C PHE A 222 4.19 1.90 6.66
N ARG A 223 5.31 2.55 6.36
CA ARG A 223 6.05 3.43 7.29
C ARG A 223 5.44 4.83 7.41
N SER A 224 5.52 5.43 8.60
CA SER A 224 5.03 6.79 8.83
C SER A 224 5.89 7.87 8.14
N ARG A 225 7.21 7.67 8.15
CA ARG A 225 8.23 8.54 7.56
C ARG A 225 9.36 7.69 6.96
N SER A 226 10.32 8.31 6.29
CA SER A 226 11.38 7.60 5.57
C SER A 226 12.50 7.10 6.48
N GLU A 227 12.78 7.75 7.60
CA GLU A 227 13.91 7.47 8.51
C GLU A 227 13.88 6.04 9.07
N SER A 228 15.04 5.51 9.43
CA SER A 228 15.21 4.12 9.88
C SER A 228 14.43 3.77 11.15
N ASP A 229 14.25 4.73 12.06
CA ASP A 229 13.50 4.57 13.31
C ASP A 229 11.98 4.75 13.11
N SER A 230 11.54 5.05 11.89
CA SER A 230 10.13 5.33 11.63
C SER A 230 9.26 4.09 11.86
N PRO A 231 8.23 4.19 12.72
CA PRO A 231 7.32 3.08 12.97
C PRO A 231 6.41 2.82 11.76
N SER A 232 5.79 1.64 11.76
CA SER A 232 4.63 1.38 10.91
C SER A 232 3.50 2.38 11.19
N TRP A 233 2.54 2.47 10.29
CA TRP A 233 1.32 3.23 10.53
C TRP A 233 0.55 2.70 11.75
N SER A 234 -0.20 3.60 12.39
CA SER A 234 -1.17 3.22 13.41
C SER A 234 -2.37 2.53 12.78
N THR A 235 -3.06 1.70 13.56
CA THR A 235 -4.31 1.04 13.15
C THR A 235 -5.39 2.07 12.81
N GLU A 236 -5.47 3.16 13.58
CA GLU A 236 -6.39 4.28 13.35
C GLU A 236 -6.22 4.89 11.97
N ARG A 237 -4.98 5.04 11.49
CA ARG A 237 -4.72 5.57 10.16
C ARG A 237 -5.30 4.67 9.07
N LEU A 238 -5.17 3.35 9.20
CA LEU A 238 -5.77 2.42 8.24
C LEU A 238 -7.29 2.47 8.31
N SER A 239 -7.87 2.48 9.51
CA SER A 239 -9.32 2.61 9.70
C SER A 239 -9.88 3.87 9.03
N ASN A 240 -9.21 5.02 9.22
CA ASN A 240 -9.60 6.28 8.58
C ASN A 240 -9.43 6.24 7.06
N THR A 241 -8.39 5.55 6.56
CA THR A 241 -8.15 5.37 5.13
C THR A 241 -9.27 4.54 4.48
N VAL A 242 -9.65 3.42 5.11
CA VAL A 242 -10.75 2.56 4.64
C VAL A 242 -12.07 3.33 4.70
N ARG A 243 -12.35 4.02 5.81
CA ARG A 243 -13.55 4.86 5.95
C ARG A 243 -13.68 5.88 4.81
N ARG A 244 -12.59 6.55 4.45
CA ARG A 244 -12.57 7.52 3.34
C ARG A 244 -12.87 6.86 2.00
N PHE A 245 -12.27 5.70 1.71
CA PHE A 245 -12.55 4.97 0.47
C PHE A 245 -14.02 4.58 0.37
N THR A 246 -14.60 4.14 1.48
CA THR A 246 -16.02 3.81 1.54
C THR A 246 -16.91 5.03 1.34
N GLN A 247 -16.62 6.15 2.01
CA GLN A 247 -17.42 7.38 1.84
C GLN A 247 -17.44 7.86 0.38
N GLU A 248 -16.28 7.86 -0.29
CA GLU A 248 -16.17 8.27 -1.69
C GLU A 248 -17.02 7.42 -2.66
N VAL A 249 -17.36 6.18 -2.29
CA VAL A 249 -18.18 5.27 -3.11
C VAL A 249 -19.65 5.30 -2.66
N TRP A 250 -19.91 5.32 -1.36
CA TRP A 250 -21.26 5.39 -0.81
C TRP A 250 -21.98 6.67 -1.23
N ASP A 251 -21.27 7.81 -1.24
CA ASP A 251 -21.81 9.07 -1.73
C ASP A 251 -22.16 9.00 -3.23
N LYS A 252 -21.42 8.20 -4.02
CA LYS A 252 -21.72 7.98 -5.45
C LYS A 252 -22.91 7.05 -5.65
N GLU A 253 -23.05 5.98 -4.87
CA GLU A 253 -24.23 5.10 -4.96
C GLU A 253 -25.51 5.80 -4.52
N LEU A 254 -25.46 6.62 -3.46
CA LEU A 254 -26.60 7.47 -3.06
C LEU A 254 -26.93 8.49 -4.15
N LEU A 255 -25.94 9.13 -4.78
CA LEU A 255 -26.16 10.06 -5.90
C LEU A 255 -26.82 9.35 -7.09
N ILE A 256 -26.38 8.14 -7.44
CA ILE A 256 -26.97 7.34 -8.53
C ILE A 256 -28.41 6.93 -8.19
N LEU A 257 -28.69 6.55 -6.94
CA LEU A 257 -30.04 6.21 -6.47
C LEU A 257 -30.98 7.41 -6.42
N ILE A 258 -30.47 8.59 -6.05
CA ILE A 258 -31.24 9.85 -6.03
C ILE A 258 -31.53 10.28 -7.49
N ILE A 259 -30.54 10.26 -8.38
CA ILE A 259 -30.73 10.59 -9.80
C ILE A 259 -31.66 9.59 -10.50
N GLY A 260 -31.57 8.31 -10.17
CA GLY A 260 -32.46 7.26 -10.70
C GLY A 260 -33.92 7.41 -10.27
N ARG A 261 -34.20 8.02 -9.10
CA ARG A 261 -35.56 8.33 -8.64
C ARG A 261 -36.13 9.62 -9.24
N SER A 262 -35.29 10.53 -9.73
CA SER A 262 -35.73 11.79 -10.34
C SER A 262 -36.18 11.66 -11.81
N ASN A 263 -36.03 10.49 -12.43
CA ASN A 263 -36.37 10.24 -13.84
C ASN A 263 -37.61 9.34 -14.04
N ILE A 264 -38.53 9.29 -13.08
CA ILE A 264 -39.87 8.74 -13.32
C ILE A 264 -40.75 9.89 -13.83
N PRO A 265 -41.11 9.96 -15.13
CA PRO A 265 -42.09 10.92 -15.57
C PRO A 265 -43.44 10.53 -14.98
N ASP A 266 -44.05 11.47 -14.27
CA ASP A 266 -45.43 11.42 -13.83
C ASP A 266 -46.34 11.30 -15.06
N LYS A 267 -46.70 10.06 -15.40
CA LYS A 267 -47.81 9.74 -16.29
C LYS A 267 -48.91 9.23 -15.39
N ASP A 268 -49.75 10.13 -14.88
CA ASP A 268 -51.21 10.02 -15.01
C ASP A 268 -51.89 11.27 -14.47
N ALA A 269 -52.04 12.27 -15.34
CA ALA A 269 -53.05 13.31 -15.22
C ALA A 269 -53.66 13.57 -16.61
N ARG A 270 -54.58 12.69 -17.03
CA ARG A 270 -55.73 12.96 -17.92
C ARG A 270 -56.45 11.67 -18.32
N ARG A 271 -57.47 11.29 -17.56
CA ARG A 271 -58.88 11.24 -17.99
C ARG A 271 -59.77 10.79 -16.84
#